data_AF-A0A5C6E799-F1
#
_entry.id   AF-A0A5C6E799-F1
#
_cell.length_a   1.000
_cell.length_b   1.000
_cell.length_c   1.000
_cell.angle_alpha   90.00
_cell.angle_beta   90.00
_cell.angle_gamma   90.00
#
_symmetry.space_group_name_H-M   'P 1'
#
loop_
_entity.id
_entity.type
_entity.pdbx_description
1 polymer ?
#
loop_
_entity_poly.entity_id
_entity_poly.type
_entity_poly.pdbx_seq_one_letter_code
_entity_poly.pdbx_strand_id
1 'polypeptide(L)'
;MCREDGTYEAGEQLKAQWRISRISLEQLQGLEVSVLWHTEGKGDEDLHVHHFYRLDEAELQELGIDDAQAISCKLPLTPLSYHGHLIHLRWCIRLRLFVEGRREIVAEQPFYLVSCRGEKTSVMTLRSQSE
;
A
#
# COMPACT_ATOMS: atom_id res chain seq x y z
N MET A 1 11.47 -1.51 -0.47
CA MET A 1 10.83 -2.76 -0.90
C MET A 1 9.73 -3.11 0.08
N CYS A 2 8.69 -3.83 -0.36
CA CYS A 2 7.70 -4.46 0.52
C CYS A 2 8.29 -5.72 1.20
N ARG A 3 7.51 -6.35 2.10
CA ARG A 3 7.81 -7.72 2.58
C ARG A 3 8.03 -8.70 1.44
N GLU A 4 8.86 -9.71 1.67
CA GLU A 4 9.25 -10.70 0.66
C GLU A 4 8.07 -11.51 0.12
N ASP A 5 7.09 -11.83 0.95
CA ASP A 5 5.86 -12.55 0.57
C ASP A 5 4.74 -11.63 0.08
N GLY A 6 4.95 -10.30 0.16
CA GLY A 6 3.98 -9.29 -0.19
C GLY A 6 2.64 -9.40 0.55
N THR A 7 2.58 -10.09 1.70
CA THR A 7 1.32 -10.34 2.41
C THR A 7 1.27 -9.57 3.72
N TYR A 8 0.12 -8.95 3.98
CA TYR A 8 -0.15 -8.20 5.18
C TYR A 8 -1.52 -8.54 5.76
N GLU A 9 -1.62 -8.60 7.08
CA GLU A 9 -2.85 -8.81 7.84
C GLU A 9 -3.63 -7.51 8.06
N ALA A 10 -4.95 -7.63 8.06
CA ALA A 10 -5.86 -6.54 8.35
C ALA A 10 -5.55 -5.91 9.71
N GLY A 11 -5.41 -4.59 9.76
CA GLY A 11 -5.09 -3.85 10.98
C GLY A 11 -3.61 -3.77 11.33
N GLU A 12 -2.72 -4.46 10.59
CA GLU A 12 -1.28 -4.42 10.86
C GLU A 12 -0.58 -3.17 10.29
N GLN A 13 0.68 -2.98 10.68
CA GLN A 13 1.50 -1.88 10.16
C GLN A 13 2.20 -2.29 8.86
N LEU A 14 1.86 -1.64 7.75
CA LEU A 14 2.67 -1.69 6.53
C LEU A 14 3.92 -0.87 6.75
N LYS A 15 5.09 -1.44 6.40
CA LYS A 15 6.37 -0.74 6.31
C LYS A 15 7.04 -1.15 5.00
N ALA A 16 7.38 -0.17 4.18
CA ALA A 16 8.13 -0.39 2.96
C ALA A 16 9.12 0.75 2.72
N GLN A 17 10.05 0.49 1.82
CA GLN A 17 10.95 1.53 1.29
C GLN A 17 10.72 1.74 -0.20
N TRP A 18 11.06 2.92 -0.70
CA TRP A 18 11.09 3.22 -2.12
C TRP A 18 12.35 4.04 -2.44
N ARG A 19 12.76 4.01 -3.70
CA ARG A 19 13.87 4.81 -4.21
C ARG A 19 13.59 5.15 -5.65
N ILE A 20 14.00 6.33 -6.08
CA ILE A 20 13.95 6.73 -7.48
C ILE A 20 15.31 6.45 -8.09
N SER A 21 15.33 5.95 -9.32
CA SER A 21 16.58 5.75 -10.04
C SER A 21 16.39 6.16 -11.50
N ARG A 22 17.48 6.59 -12.14
CA ARG A 22 17.51 6.96 -13.57
C ARG A 22 16.72 8.24 -13.92
N ILE A 23 16.37 9.05 -12.93
CA ILE A 23 15.78 10.39 -13.08
C ILE A 23 16.59 11.30 -12.16
N SER A 24 17.02 12.45 -12.68
CA SER A 24 17.75 13.42 -11.86
C SER A 24 16.78 14.26 -11.04
N LEU A 25 17.25 14.77 -9.91
CA LEU A 25 16.41 15.52 -8.97
C LEU A 25 15.85 16.79 -9.61
N GLU A 26 16.62 17.44 -10.48
CA GLU A 26 16.25 18.66 -11.20
C GLU A 26 15.12 18.43 -12.22
N GLN A 27 14.87 17.18 -12.61
CA GLN A 27 13.78 16.84 -13.52
C GLN A 27 12.46 16.61 -12.79
N LEU A 28 12.48 16.43 -11.46
CA LEU A 28 11.29 16.12 -10.67
C LEU A 28 10.58 17.40 -10.24
N GLN A 29 9.32 17.53 -10.65
CA GLN A 29 8.41 18.61 -10.23
C GLN A 29 7.52 18.20 -9.05
N GLY A 30 7.56 16.91 -8.69
CA GLY A 30 6.82 16.39 -7.55
C GLY A 30 6.76 14.87 -7.56
N LEU A 31 6.39 14.34 -6.40
CA LEU A 31 6.18 12.92 -6.16
C LEU A 31 4.91 12.73 -5.35
N GLU A 32 4.03 11.84 -5.81
CA GLU A 32 2.95 11.30 -4.99
C GLU A 32 3.27 9.87 -4.60
N VAL A 33 3.08 9.56 -3.31
CA VAL A 33 3.20 8.20 -2.78
C VAL A 33 1.87 7.83 -2.15
N SER A 34 1.32 6.71 -2.58
CA SER A 34 0.01 6.25 -2.12
C SER A 34 0.00 4.76 -1.81
N VAL A 35 -0.76 4.39 -0.78
CA VAL A 35 -1.25 3.03 -0.57
C VAL A 35 -2.72 3.05 -0.95
N LEU A 36 -3.11 2.24 -1.92
CA LEU A 36 -4.45 2.25 -2.47
C LEU A 36 -4.90 0.84 -2.79
N TRP A 37 -6.21 0.70 -3.00
CA TRP A 37 -6.77 -0.44 -3.68
C TRP A 37 -7.60 0.00 -4.87
N HIS A 38 -7.73 -0.90 -5.84
CA HIS A 38 -8.64 -0.72 -6.96
C HIS A 38 -9.27 -2.05 -7.35
N THR A 39 -10.44 -1.98 -7.98
CA THR A 39 -11.07 -3.13 -8.61
C THR A 39 -10.71 -3.22 -10.08
N GLU A 40 -10.51 -4.44 -10.57
CA GLU A 40 -10.27 -4.75 -11.98
C GLU A 40 -11.21 -5.88 -12.41
N GLY A 41 -11.72 -5.84 -13.63
CA GLY A 41 -12.46 -6.96 -14.22
C GLY A 41 -13.75 -6.54 -14.94
N LYS A 42 -14.73 -7.45 -14.98
CA LYS A 42 -16.03 -7.18 -15.59
C LYS A 42 -16.93 -6.43 -14.60
N GLY A 43 -17.19 -5.16 -14.90
CA GLY A 43 -18.05 -4.29 -14.09
C GLY A 43 -17.44 -2.90 -13.98
N ASP A 44 -17.82 -2.18 -12.94
CA ASP A 44 -17.24 -0.88 -12.63
C ASP A 44 -15.88 -1.06 -11.94
N GLU A 45 -14.88 -0.35 -12.47
CA GLU A 45 -13.59 -0.17 -11.82
C GLU A 45 -13.73 0.96 -10.80
N ASP A 46 -13.31 0.68 -9.57
CA ASP A 46 -13.30 1.61 -8.45
C ASP A 46 -11.87 1.71 -7.90
N LEU A 47 -11.55 2.85 -7.29
CA LEU A 47 -10.24 3.11 -6.70
C LEU A 47 -10.40 3.91 -5.42
N HIS A 48 -9.69 3.49 -4.37
CA HIS A 48 -9.65 4.21 -3.11
C HIS A 48 -8.22 4.31 -2.57
N VAL A 49 -7.84 5.53 -2.20
CA VAL A 49 -6.55 5.83 -1.59
C VAL A 49 -6.68 5.74 -0.06
N HIS A 50 -6.00 4.76 0.53
CA HIS A 50 -5.98 4.54 1.97
C HIS A 50 -4.96 5.43 2.69
N HIS A 51 -3.78 5.61 2.08
CA HIS A 51 -2.72 6.45 2.62
C HIS A 51 -2.08 7.24 1.48
N PHE A 52 -1.77 8.51 1.73
CA PHE A 52 -1.26 9.43 0.73
C PHE A 52 -0.35 10.48 1.35
N TYR A 53 0.74 10.78 0.67
CA TYR A 53 1.45 12.03 0.81
C TYR A 53 2.01 12.46 -0.53
N ARG A 54 2.30 13.76 -0.63
CA ARG A 54 2.91 14.38 -1.80
C ARG A 54 4.13 15.15 -1.34
N LEU A 55 5.19 15.09 -2.14
CA LEU A 55 6.34 15.98 -2.05
C LEU A 55 6.31 16.89 -3.27
N ASP A 56 6.37 18.19 -3.04
CA ASP A 56 6.61 19.17 -4.10
C ASP A 56 8.09 19.27 -4.46
N GLU A 57 8.42 20.15 -5.41
CA GLU A 57 9.78 20.35 -5.87
C GLU A 57 10.73 20.77 -4.73
N ALA A 58 10.31 21.69 -3.86
CA ALA A 58 11.15 22.18 -2.76
C ALA A 58 11.40 21.07 -1.74
N GLU A 59 10.36 20.33 -1.36
CA GLU A 59 10.47 19.19 -0.44
C GLU A 59 11.38 18.08 -1.01
N LEU A 60 11.33 17.84 -2.33
CA LEU A 60 12.23 16.89 -2.98
C LEU A 60 13.69 17.36 -2.97
N GLN A 61 13.95 18.66 -3.16
CA GLN A 61 15.31 19.21 -3.08
C GLN A 61 15.90 19.08 -1.68
N GLU A 62 15.09 19.27 -0.64
CA GLU A 62 15.53 19.11 0.75
C GLU A 62 15.74 17.64 1.14
N LEU A 63 14.84 16.76 0.72
CA LEU A 63 14.89 15.33 1.06
C LEU A 63 16.00 14.59 0.30
N GLY A 64 16.24 14.98 -0.95
CA GLY A 64 17.02 14.20 -1.90
C GLY A 64 16.32 12.91 -2.34
N ILE A 65 16.86 12.27 -3.38
CA ILE A 65 16.27 11.05 -3.98
C ILE A 65 17.26 9.88 -4.12
N ASP A 66 18.52 10.07 -3.73
CA ASP A 66 19.57 9.05 -3.84
C ASP A 66 19.39 7.93 -2.81
N ASP A 67 18.95 8.30 -1.61
CA ASP A 67 18.70 7.37 -0.51
C ASP A 67 17.30 6.75 -0.58
N ALA A 68 17.18 5.55 -0.02
CA ALA A 68 15.91 4.88 0.11
C ALA A 68 15.04 5.57 1.16
N GLN A 69 13.83 5.96 0.75
CA GLN A 69 12.85 6.63 1.59
C GLN A 69 11.83 5.63 2.13
N ALA A 70 11.26 5.91 3.30
CA ALA A 70 10.32 5.02 3.97
C ALA A 70 8.86 5.42 3.74
N ILE A 71 7.98 4.42 3.74
CA ILE A 71 6.54 4.59 3.86
C ILE A 71 6.01 3.65 4.95
N SER A 72 5.11 4.17 5.77
CA SER A 72 4.56 3.42 6.90
C SER A 72 3.12 3.87 7.19
N CYS A 73 2.16 2.95 7.13
CA CYS A 73 0.77 3.22 7.51
C CYS A 73 0.11 1.99 8.16
N LYS A 74 -0.84 2.22 9.07
CA LYS A 74 -1.69 1.14 9.59
C LYS A 74 -2.71 0.74 8.52
N LEU A 75 -2.76 -0.52 8.15
CA LEU A 75 -3.70 -1.04 7.15
C LEU A 75 -5.11 -1.13 7.72
N PRO A 76 -6.16 -0.93 6.91
CA PRO A 76 -7.53 -1.05 7.38
C PRO A 76 -7.90 -2.53 7.57
N LEU A 77 -9.06 -2.78 8.17
CA LEU A 77 -9.60 -4.13 8.28
C LEU A 77 -10.21 -4.62 6.95
N THR A 78 -10.62 -3.70 6.08
CA THR A 78 -11.29 -3.95 4.81
C THR A 78 -11.00 -2.83 3.81
N PRO A 79 -11.12 -3.08 2.50
CA PRO A 79 -11.41 -4.39 1.89
C PRO A 79 -10.17 -5.29 1.87
N LEU A 80 -10.39 -6.61 1.96
CA LEU A 80 -9.32 -7.60 1.79
C LEU A 80 -9.02 -7.80 0.29
N SER A 81 -7.79 -8.18 -0.03
CA SER A 81 -7.43 -8.61 -1.38
C SER A 81 -8.31 -9.78 -1.79
N TYR A 82 -8.87 -9.69 -3.00
CA TYR A 82 -9.79 -10.68 -3.52
C TYR A 82 -9.44 -11.03 -4.96
N HIS A 83 -9.38 -12.33 -5.26
CA HIS A 83 -9.15 -12.83 -6.60
C HIS A 83 -10.31 -13.74 -7.02
N GLY A 84 -11.37 -13.12 -7.54
CA GLY A 84 -12.52 -13.82 -8.10
C GLY A 84 -12.40 -14.04 -9.61
N HIS A 85 -13.42 -14.69 -10.19
CA HIS A 85 -13.48 -14.93 -11.63
C HIS A 85 -13.89 -13.71 -12.45
N LEU A 86 -14.72 -12.83 -11.88
CA LEU A 86 -15.26 -11.65 -12.57
C LEU A 86 -14.58 -10.35 -12.15
N ILE A 87 -14.20 -10.24 -10.88
CA ILE A 87 -13.61 -9.04 -10.30
C ILE A 87 -12.44 -9.42 -9.38
N HIS A 88 -11.42 -8.59 -9.43
CA HIS A 88 -10.28 -8.61 -8.53
C HIS A 88 -10.27 -7.33 -7.72
N LEU A 89 -9.92 -7.41 -6.44
CA LEU A 89 -9.56 -6.25 -5.63
C LEU A 89 -8.08 -6.34 -5.30
N ARG A 90 -7.32 -5.37 -5.80
CA ARG A 90 -5.86 -5.34 -5.70
C ARG A 90 -5.41 -4.19 -4.83
N TRP A 91 -4.51 -4.48 -3.91
CA TRP A 91 -3.80 -3.47 -3.14
C TRP A 91 -2.43 -3.20 -3.77
N CYS A 92 -2.01 -1.94 -3.77
CA CYS A 92 -0.66 -1.58 -4.20
C CYS A 92 -0.13 -0.35 -3.43
N ILE A 93 1.20 -0.26 -3.41
CA ILE A 93 1.89 1.01 -3.19
C ILE A 93 2.15 1.61 -4.56
N ARG A 94 1.65 2.83 -4.82
CA ARG A 94 1.81 3.54 -6.09
C ARG A 94 2.64 4.80 -5.87
N LEU A 95 3.73 4.92 -6.64
CA LEU A 95 4.51 6.13 -6.79
C LEU A 95 4.16 6.78 -8.13
N ARG A 96 3.86 8.08 -8.11
CA ARG A 96 3.61 8.88 -9.31
C ARG A 96 4.56 10.06 -9.34
N LEU A 97 5.48 10.04 -10.29
CA LEU A 97 6.52 11.04 -10.47
C LEU A 97 6.05 12.04 -11.53
N PHE A 98 6.06 13.32 -11.18
CA PHE A 98 5.81 14.41 -12.09
C PHE A 98 7.16 14.90 -12.60
N VAL A 99 7.40 14.74 -13.90
CA VAL A 99 8.71 15.01 -14.51
C VAL A 99 8.55 16.12 -15.53
N GLU A 100 9.43 17.11 -15.49
CA GLU A 100 9.38 18.25 -16.42
C GLU A 100 9.38 17.79 -17.88
N GLY A 101 8.46 18.35 -18.67
CA GLY A 101 8.37 18.10 -20.11
C GLY A 101 8.01 16.67 -20.50
N ARG A 102 7.62 15.81 -19.55
CA ARG A 102 7.22 14.42 -19.79
C ARG A 102 5.84 14.13 -19.22
N ARG A 103 5.21 13.08 -19.75
CA ARG A 103 4.08 12.47 -19.05
C ARG A 103 4.58 11.90 -17.72
N GLU A 104 3.73 11.94 -16.71
CA GLU A 104 3.98 11.31 -15.43
C GLU A 104 4.44 9.85 -15.54
N ILE A 105 5.33 9.45 -14.64
CA ILE A 105 5.80 8.08 -14.51
C ILE A 105 5.11 7.46 -13.32
N VAL A 106 4.43 6.34 -13.53
CA VAL A 106 3.74 5.60 -12.48
C VAL A 106 4.46 4.27 -12.24
N ALA A 107 4.78 3.98 -10.99
CA ALA A 107 5.33 2.71 -10.55
C ALA A 107 4.42 2.11 -9.47
N GLU A 108 4.06 0.85 -9.61
CA GLU A 108 3.20 0.15 -8.66
C GLU A 108 3.88 -1.10 -8.13
N GLN A 109 3.79 -1.29 -6.81
CA GLN A 109 4.19 -2.51 -6.15
C GLN A 109 2.94 -3.14 -5.51
N PRO A 110 2.38 -4.21 -6.12
CA PRO A 110 1.23 -4.90 -5.55
C PRO A 110 1.59 -5.61 -4.24
N PHE A 111 0.58 -5.76 -3.38
CA PHE A 111 0.62 -6.58 -2.17
C PHE A 111 -0.77 -7.16 -1.86
N TYR A 112 -0.83 -8.09 -0.91
CA TYR A 112 -2.03 -8.76 -0.46
C TYR A 112 -2.42 -8.31 0.94
N LEU A 113 -3.67 -7.88 1.13
CA LEU A 113 -4.27 -7.66 2.43
C LEU A 113 -5.19 -8.83 2.78
N VAL A 114 -4.86 -9.58 3.82
CA VAL A 114 -5.60 -10.77 4.26
C VAL A 114 -6.23 -10.54 5.63
N SER A 115 -7.24 -11.34 5.97
CA SER A 115 -7.85 -11.28 7.31
C SER A 115 -6.80 -11.52 8.40
N CYS A 116 -6.85 -10.74 9.48
CA CYS A 116 -6.11 -11.06 10.70
C CYS A 116 -6.45 -12.49 11.12
N ARG A 117 -5.42 -13.34 11.30
CA ARG A 117 -5.64 -14.68 11.86
C ARG A 117 -6.05 -14.50 13.31
N GLY A 118 -7.36 -14.62 13.56
CA GLY A 118 -7.91 -14.49 14.90
C GLY A 118 -7.07 -15.26 15.92
N GLU A 119 -6.71 -14.60 17.01
CA GLU A 119 -6.20 -15.24 18.20
C GLU A 119 -7.12 -16.43 18.51
N LYS A 120 -6.52 -17.60 18.76
CA LYS A 120 -7.28 -18.74 19.27
C LYS A 120 -7.94 -18.29 20.57
N THR A 121 -9.20 -17.89 20.51
CA THR A 121 -10.03 -17.68 21.69
C THR A 121 -10.00 -18.98 22.46
N SER A 122 -9.21 -19.01 23.53
CA SER A 122 -9.24 -20.11 24.49
C SER A 122 -10.63 -20.07 25.09
N VAL A 123 -11.52 -20.93 24.59
CA VAL A 123 -12.83 -21.13 25.18
C VAL A 123 -12.57 -21.65 26.58
N MET A 124 -12.65 -20.77 27.58
CA MET A 124 -12.66 -21.15 28.98
C MET A 124 -13.99 -21.89 29.20
N THR A 125 -13.97 -23.22 29.04
CA THR A 125 -15.10 -24.07 29.39
C THR A 125 -15.29 -24.00 30.90
N LEU A 126 -16.22 -23.17 31.36
CA LEU A 126 -16.77 -23.28 32.70
C LEU A 126 -17.53 -24.61 32.78
N ARG A 127 -16.87 -25.65 33.29
CA ARG A 127 -17.55 -26.84 33.80
C ARG A 127 -18.19 -26.45 35.12
N SER A 128 -19.49 -26.12 35.13
CA SER A 128 -20.27 -26.12 36.36
C SER A 128 -20.49 -27.57 36.76
N GLN A 129 -19.88 -27.96 37.89
CA GLN A 129 -20.21 -29.21 38.56
C GLN A 129 -21.60 -29.12 39.18
N SER A 130 -22.26 -30.27 39.15
CA SER A 130 -23.53 -30.68 39.72
C SER A 130 -23.68 -30.44 41.22
N GLU A 131 -24.91 -30.17 41.64
CA GLU A 131 -25.59 -30.82 42.78
C GLU A 131 -27.07 -31.04 42.41
#